data_AF-A0A3B8PY84-F1
#
_entry.id   AF-A0A3B8PY84-F1
#
_cell.length_a   1.000
_cell.length_b   1.000
_cell.length_c   1.000
_cell.angle_alpha   90.00
_cell.angle_beta   90.00
_cell.angle_gamma   90.00
#
_symmetry.space_group_name_H-M   'P 1'
#
loop_
_entity.id
_entity.type
_entity.pdbx_description
1 polymer ?
#
loop_
_entity_poly.entity_id
_entity_poly.type
_entity_poly.pdbx_seq_one_letter_code
_entity_poly.pdbx_strand_id
1 'polypeptide(L)'
;RKKPGSIGLPMYGAQVCVVNEQGDDATTSEVGEILVRSPMMMEGYWNDTALTRKVMHDGWVRTGDLGRYDADGYLWFMGRKKDVIVRGGSNVSPLEVESALSAHPAVAESCVIGVPDPHWGQVVHAHLVLHPGHEVTTAALREFLKQRLAEYMVPEQFQFIDQMPVKGPGKIDRELLKMRAIIHPLIEKVSFFRSASADFIRDIVPKLESKHFDSGEILIRQGDVGDAMYFLTRGQVEAVQQDTGKRLAVLREGAYFGEVAILMDVPRIATIRAVGDCEVYELKRAGVLGLTQAYPEFARHLQEALETYQQSA
;
A
#
# COMPACT_ATOMS: atom_id res chain seq x y z
N ARG A 1 -21.37 2.76 32.74
CA ARG A 1 -22.04 3.45 31.61
C ARG A 1 -21.40 2.96 30.32
N LYS A 2 -22.17 2.70 29.25
CA LYS A 2 -21.65 2.33 27.92
C LYS A 2 -22.25 3.30 26.90
N LYS A 3 -21.42 3.85 26.02
CA LYS A 3 -21.85 4.70 24.90
C LYS A 3 -21.61 3.91 23.62
N PRO A 4 -22.66 3.48 22.89
CA PRO A 4 -22.49 2.71 21.65
C PRO A 4 -21.55 3.44 20.67
N GLY A 5 -20.64 2.70 20.04
CA GLY A 5 -19.65 3.24 19.11
C GLY A 5 -18.36 3.77 19.74
N SER A 6 -18.35 4.08 21.04
CA SER A 6 -17.11 4.41 21.75
C SER A 6 -16.39 3.15 22.23
N ILE A 7 -15.08 3.25 22.43
CA ILE A 7 -14.28 2.19 23.06
C ILE A 7 -14.26 2.32 24.60
N GLY A 8 -15.11 3.18 25.14
CA GLY A 8 -15.32 3.35 26.57
C GLY A 8 -14.44 4.43 27.21
N LEU A 9 -14.19 4.23 28.51
CA LEU A 9 -13.33 5.07 29.33
C LEU A 9 -12.03 4.30 29.61
N PRO A 10 -10.92 4.99 29.94
CA PRO A 10 -9.69 4.33 30.37
C PRO A 10 -9.93 3.33 31.50
N MET A 11 -9.28 2.17 31.43
CA MET A 11 -9.34 1.17 32.49
C MET A 11 -8.67 1.67 33.78
N TYR A 12 -9.10 1.15 34.92
CA TYR A 12 -8.48 1.49 36.21
C TYR A 12 -6.98 1.20 36.20
N GLY A 13 -6.17 2.17 36.60
CA GLY A 13 -4.71 2.07 36.62
C GLY A 13 -4.03 2.24 35.25
N ALA A 14 -4.78 2.40 34.17
CA ALA A 14 -4.26 2.82 32.87
C ALA A 14 -4.47 4.32 32.69
N GLN A 15 -3.47 4.99 32.13
CA GLN A 15 -3.57 6.36 31.66
C GLN A 15 -3.61 6.33 30.13
N VAL A 16 -4.54 7.09 29.56
CA VAL A 16 -4.73 7.17 28.12
C VAL A 16 -4.90 8.63 27.73
N CYS A 17 -4.03 9.13 26.89
CA CYS A 17 -4.16 10.46 26.30
C CYS A 17 -4.26 10.36 24.77
N VAL A 18 -4.73 11.44 24.16
CA VAL A 18 -4.76 11.63 22.72
C VAL A 18 -3.87 12.84 22.44
N VAL A 19 -2.88 12.70 21.56
CA VAL A 19 -1.96 13.78 21.21
C VAL A 19 -2.11 14.17 19.74
N ASN A 20 -2.08 15.45 19.44
CA ASN A 20 -2.14 15.95 18.07
C ASN A 20 -0.84 15.67 17.28
N GLU A 21 -0.75 16.15 16.04
CA GLU A 21 0.42 15.93 15.19
C GLU A 21 1.71 16.56 15.74
N GLN A 22 1.58 17.64 16.53
CA GLN A 22 2.69 18.34 17.19
C GLN A 22 3.15 17.63 18.47
N GLY A 23 2.35 16.68 18.97
CA GLY A 23 2.62 15.96 20.22
C GLY A 23 2.04 16.62 21.46
N ASP A 24 1.23 17.67 21.30
CA ASP A 24 0.49 18.31 22.38
C ASP A 24 -0.81 17.53 22.68
N ASP A 25 -1.34 17.68 23.90
CA ASP A 25 -2.63 17.09 24.27
C ASP A 25 -3.73 17.61 23.33
N ALA A 26 -4.45 16.67 22.70
CA ALA A 26 -5.56 16.98 21.82
C ALA A 26 -6.74 17.54 22.62
N THR A 27 -7.40 18.55 22.05
CA THR A 27 -8.61 19.13 22.62
C THR A 27 -9.81 18.19 22.47
N THR A 28 -10.90 18.47 23.20
CA THR A 28 -12.14 17.70 23.07
C THR A 28 -12.62 17.70 21.62
N SER A 29 -12.90 16.52 21.08
CA SER A 29 -13.28 16.24 19.68
C SER A 29 -12.17 16.36 18.63
N GLU A 30 -10.96 16.76 18.99
CA GLU A 30 -9.81 16.73 18.09
C GLU A 30 -9.29 15.29 17.92
N VAL A 31 -9.01 14.90 16.67
CA VAL A 31 -8.44 13.59 16.37
C VAL A 31 -6.93 13.65 16.54
N GLY A 32 -6.39 12.72 17.32
CA GLY A 32 -4.96 12.57 17.55
C GLY A 32 -4.56 11.11 17.76
N GLU A 33 -3.27 10.87 18.00
CA GLU A 33 -2.75 9.55 18.29
C GLU A 33 -3.03 9.16 19.75
N ILE A 34 -3.55 7.95 19.95
CA ILE A 34 -3.81 7.40 21.27
C ILE A 34 -2.48 6.90 21.87
N LEU A 35 -2.13 7.42 23.04
CA LEU A 35 -1.01 6.96 23.85
C LEU A 35 -1.53 6.27 25.11
N VAL A 36 -0.88 5.18 25.51
CA VAL A 36 -1.27 4.40 26.70
C VAL A 36 -0.07 4.22 27.63
N ARG A 37 -0.29 4.42 28.92
CA ARG A 37 0.65 4.09 29.99
C ARG A 37 -0.05 3.23 31.03
N SER A 38 0.49 2.05 31.31
CA SER A 38 -0.10 1.09 32.24
C SER A 38 0.96 0.13 32.77
N PRO A 39 0.80 -0.43 33.99
CA PRO A 39 1.64 -1.53 34.48
C PRO A 39 1.60 -2.79 33.60
N MET A 40 0.62 -2.92 32.71
CA MET A 40 0.46 -4.07 31.81
C MET A 40 1.12 -3.90 30.43
N MET A 41 1.85 -2.79 30.21
CA MET A 41 2.52 -2.55 28.93
C MET A 41 3.69 -3.53 28.73
N MET A 42 3.95 -3.89 27.47
CA MET A 42 5.13 -4.67 27.08
C MET A 42 6.43 -3.93 27.46
N GLU A 43 7.54 -4.66 27.60
CA GLU A 43 8.87 -4.05 27.82
C GLU A 43 9.48 -3.49 26.52
N GLY A 44 9.05 -4.02 25.37
CA GLY A 44 9.52 -3.62 24.06
C GLY A 44 9.33 -4.71 23.00
N TYR A 45 9.85 -4.46 21.82
CA TYR A 45 9.91 -5.43 20.72
C TYR A 45 11.18 -6.27 20.83
N TRP A 46 11.03 -7.59 20.75
CA TRP A 46 12.14 -8.54 20.83
C TRP A 46 13.18 -8.28 19.73
N ASN A 47 14.44 -8.10 20.13
CA ASN A 47 15.57 -7.82 19.23
C ASN A 47 15.41 -6.59 18.31
N ASP A 48 14.52 -5.65 18.66
CA ASP A 48 14.30 -4.42 17.91
C ASP A 48 14.27 -3.21 18.85
N THR A 49 15.44 -2.86 19.37
CA THR A 49 15.61 -1.73 20.28
C THR A 49 15.30 -0.39 19.58
N ALA A 50 15.46 -0.31 18.26
CA ALA A 50 15.15 0.89 17.49
C ALA A 50 13.63 1.14 17.43
N LEU A 51 12.85 0.12 17.09
CA LEU A 51 11.39 0.19 17.11
C LEU A 51 10.85 0.39 18.53
N THR A 52 11.46 -0.27 19.52
CA THR A 52 11.11 -0.08 20.94
C THR A 52 11.22 1.39 21.34
N ARG A 53 12.36 2.04 21.08
CA ARG A 53 12.53 3.48 21.37
C ARG A 53 11.61 4.39 20.56
N LYS A 54 11.25 3.99 19.33
CA LYS A 54 10.33 4.75 18.48
C LYS A 54 8.90 4.72 19.01
N VAL A 55 8.47 3.58 19.53
CA VAL A 55 7.08 3.34 19.98
C VAL A 55 6.90 3.67 21.47
N MET A 56 7.93 3.51 22.28
CA MET A 56 7.87 3.67 23.73
C MET A 56 8.76 4.83 24.21
N HIS A 57 8.15 5.79 24.92
CA HIS A 57 8.84 6.98 25.44
C HIS A 57 8.26 7.37 26.81
N ASP A 58 9.10 7.54 27.84
CA ASP A 58 8.68 7.92 29.20
C ASP A 58 7.53 7.08 29.81
N GLY A 59 7.54 5.78 29.51
CA GLY A 59 6.52 4.83 29.95
C GLY A 59 5.21 4.88 29.15
N TRP A 60 5.10 5.77 28.15
CA TRP A 60 4.00 5.79 27.20
C TRP A 60 4.29 4.91 26.00
N VAL A 61 3.28 4.19 25.55
CA VAL A 61 3.26 3.43 24.30
C VAL A 61 2.42 4.20 23.29
N ARG A 62 3.05 4.59 22.18
CA ARG A 62 2.37 5.10 20.98
C ARG A 62 1.69 3.94 20.26
N THR A 63 0.37 3.87 20.36
CA THR A 63 -0.40 2.73 19.83
C THR A 63 -0.40 2.69 18.30
N GLY A 64 -0.20 3.85 17.65
CA GLY A 64 -0.46 4.05 16.23
C GLY A 64 -1.95 4.05 15.87
N ASP A 65 -2.85 4.03 16.86
CA ASP A 65 -4.29 4.22 16.70
C ASP A 65 -4.62 5.71 16.79
N LEU A 66 -5.57 6.16 15.99
CA LEU A 66 -6.13 7.49 16.07
C LEU A 66 -7.43 7.45 16.87
N GLY A 67 -7.64 8.47 17.69
CA GLY A 67 -8.84 8.62 18.46
C GLY A 67 -9.16 10.06 18.81
N ARG A 68 -10.34 10.26 19.40
CA ARG A 68 -10.74 11.53 19.99
C ARG A 68 -11.60 11.29 21.22
N TYR A 69 -11.46 12.16 22.21
CA TYR A 69 -12.41 12.21 23.31
C TYR A 69 -13.64 13.02 22.90
N ASP A 70 -14.82 12.58 23.32
CA ASP A 70 -16.02 13.41 23.29
C ASP A 70 -16.17 14.24 24.57
N ALA A 71 -17.18 15.12 24.59
CA ALA A 71 -17.45 15.99 25.75
C ALA A 71 -17.82 15.23 27.03
N ASP A 72 -18.23 13.96 26.93
CA ASP A 72 -18.55 13.10 28.06
C ASP A 72 -17.31 12.30 28.54
N GLY A 73 -16.15 12.49 27.90
CA GLY A 73 -14.89 11.81 28.20
C GLY A 73 -14.77 10.41 27.60
N TYR A 74 -15.68 9.97 26.73
CA TYR A 74 -15.55 8.68 26.06
C TYR A 74 -14.57 8.77 24.89
N LEU A 75 -13.74 7.74 24.76
CA LEU A 75 -12.78 7.63 23.67
C LEU A 75 -13.42 6.96 22.45
N TRP A 76 -13.25 7.60 21.29
CA TRP A 76 -13.72 7.09 20.00
C TRP A 76 -12.50 6.70 19.16
N PHE A 77 -12.54 5.49 18.58
CA PHE A 77 -11.52 5.03 17.64
C PHE A 77 -11.80 5.58 16.25
N MET A 78 -10.78 6.19 15.64
CA MET A 78 -10.89 6.91 14.36
C MET A 78 -10.05 6.28 13.24
N GLY A 79 -9.40 5.14 13.51
CA GLY A 79 -8.60 4.38 12.54
C GLY A 79 -7.13 4.24 12.95
N ARG A 80 -6.29 3.83 12.00
CA ARG A 80 -4.84 3.67 12.20
C ARG A 80 -4.10 4.84 11.60
N LYS A 81 -3.12 5.38 12.34
CA LYS A 81 -2.26 6.47 11.88
C LYS A 81 -1.54 6.13 10.57
N LYS A 82 -1.05 4.90 10.45
CA LYS A 82 -0.34 4.42 9.25
C LYS A 82 -1.22 4.26 8.00
N ASP A 83 -2.55 4.22 8.19
CA ASP A 83 -3.51 4.02 7.09
C ASP A 83 -4.14 5.35 6.64
N VAL A 84 -3.84 6.47 7.31
CA VAL A 84 -4.35 7.80 6.92
C VAL A 84 -3.91 8.11 5.49
N ILE A 85 -4.88 8.55 4.69
CA ILE A 85 -4.63 8.97 3.30
C ILE A 85 -4.43 10.48 3.32
N VAL A 86 -3.28 10.94 2.82
CA VAL A 86 -2.96 12.37 2.75
C VAL A 86 -3.20 12.85 1.32
N ARG A 87 -4.37 13.44 1.08
CA ARG A 87 -4.81 13.92 -0.25
C ARG A 87 -4.78 15.44 -0.28
N GLY A 88 -3.87 16.02 -1.05
CA GLY A 88 -3.76 17.48 -1.19
C GLY A 88 -3.55 18.21 0.14
N GLY A 89 -2.84 17.58 1.09
CA GLY A 89 -2.63 18.10 2.44
C GLY A 89 -3.78 17.87 3.43
N SER A 90 -4.87 17.21 3.00
CA SER A 90 -5.98 16.84 3.88
C SER A 90 -5.88 15.39 4.32
N ASN A 91 -6.06 15.14 5.61
CA ASN A 91 -6.10 13.79 6.17
C ASN A 91 -7.49 13.17 5.93
N VAL A 92 -7.54 12.02 5.27
CA VAL A 92 -8.74 11.21 5.09
C VAL A 92 -8.57 9.92 5.89
N SER A 93 -9.49 9.68 6.83
CA SER A 93 -9.55 8.39 7.53
C SER A 93 -10.29 7.37 6.66
N PRO A 94 -9.65 6.24 6.29
CA PRO A 94 -10.36 5.17 5.59
C PRO A 94 -11.57 4.66 6.37
N LEU A 95 -11.49 4.61 7.71
CA LEU A 95 -12.58 4.11 8.55
C LEU A 95 -13.83 4.98 8.42
N GLU A 96 -13.67 6.29 8.26
CA GLU A 96 -14.80 7.21 8.08
C GLU A 96 -15.49 6.99 6.73
N VAL A 97 -14.70 6.80 5.67
CA VAL A 97 -15.22 6.49 4.33
C VAL A 97 -15.88 5.11 4.29
N GLU A 98 -15.27 4.10 4.93
CA GLU A 98 -15.83 2.74 5.08
C GLU A 98 -17.13 2.73 5.90
N SER A 99 -17.20 3.54 6.96
CA SER A 99 -18.42 3.69 7.76
C SER A 99 -19.55 4.32 6.93
N ALA A 100 -19.22 5.33 6.11
CA ALA A 100 -20.20 5.91 5.20
C ALA A 100 -20.63 4.90 4.13
N LEU A 101 -19.71 4.13 3.53
CA LEU A 101 -20.00 3.10 2.53
C LEU A 101 -20.89 1.98 3.08
N SER A 102 -20.61 1.48 4.29
CA SER A 102 -21.38 0.41 4.93
C SER A 102 -22.82 0.81 5.30
N ALA A 103 -23.13 2.11 5.33
CA ALA A 103 -24.50 2.59 5.47
C ALA A 103 -25.32 2.45 4.18
N HIS A 104 -24.71 2.13 3.04
CA HIS A 104 -25.41 1.92 1.78
C HIS A 104 -25.98 0.48 1.72
N PRO A 105 -27.28 0.28 1.44
CA PRO A 105 -27.91 -1.05 1.52
C PRO A 105 -27.31 -2.14 0.62
N ALA A 106 -26.69 -1.75 -0.50
CA ALA A 106 -26.05 -2.70 -1.42
C ALA A 106 -24.65 -3.17 -0.98
N VAL A 107 -23.97 -2.45 -0.08
CA VAL A 107 -22.56 -2.70 0.25
C VAL A 107 -22.48 -3.69 1.41
N ALA A 108 -21.89 -4.86 1.17
CA ALA A 108 -21.66 -5.88 2.19
C ALA A 108 -20.33 -5.66 2.93
N GLU A 109 -19.26 -5.39 2.17
CA GLU A 109 -17.93 -5.09 2.70
C GLU A 109 -17.30 -3.94 1.92
N SER A 110 -16.49 -3.14 2.60
CA SER A 110 -15.72 -2.07 1.96
C SER A 110 -14.31 -2.02 2.53
N CYS A 111 -13.33 -1.78 1.66
CA CYS A 111 -11.97 -1.47 2.06
C CYS A 111 -11.46 -0.24 1.30
N VAL A 112 -11.08 0.80 2.04
CA VAL A 112 -10.59 2.06 1.50
C VAL A 112 -9.07 2.14 1.67
N ILE A 113 -8.39 2.53 0.60
CA ILE A 113 -6.93 2.64 0.51
C ILE A 113 -6.52 3.98 -0.12
N GLY A 114 -5.33 4.45 0.25
CA GLY A 114 -4.65 5.55 -0.43
C GLY A 114 -3.74 5.03 -1.53
N VAL A 115 -3.89 5.55 -2.74
CA VAL A 115 -3.04 5.23 -3.89
C VAL A 115 -2.21 6.48 -4.25
N PRO A 116 -0.90 6.36 -4.53
CA PRO A 116 -0.08 7.49 -4.94
C PRO A 116 -0.67 8.22 -6.16
N ASP A 117 -0.63 9.55 -6.13
CA ASP A 117 -1.09 10.40 -7.22
C ASP A 117 -0.10 11.56 -7.45
N PRO A 118 0.32 11.84 -8.70
CA PRO A 118 1.29 12.89 -8.98
C PRO A 118 0.84 14.31 -8.61
N HIS A 119 -0.47 14.56 -8.54
CA HIS A 119 -1.02 15.89 -8.30
C HIS A 119 -1.44 16.09 -6.84
N TRP A 120 -2.05 15.07 -6.24
CA TRP A 120 -2.59 15.13 -4.88
C TRP A 120 -1.73 14.45 -3.82
N GLY A 121 -0.63 13.81 -4.20
CA GLY A 121 0.17 12.96 -3.32
C GLY A 121 -0.48 11.59 -3.16
N GLN A 122 -1.73 11.55 -2.70
CA GLN A 122 -2.56 10.35 -2.71
C GLN A 122 -4.00 10.65 -3.12
N VAL A 123 -4.67 9.65 -3.69
CA VAL A 123 -6.12 9.61 -3.97
C VAL A 123 -6.78 8.45 -3.24
N VAL A 124 -8.08 8.55 -3.00
CA VAL A 124 -8.88 7.60 -2.22
C VAL A 124 -9.48 6.56 -3.18
N HIS A 125 -9.16 5.29 -2.98
CA HIS A 125 -9.76 4.19 -3.74
C HIS A 125 -10.56 3.29 -2.80
N ALA A 126 -11.75 2.86 -3.24
CA ALA A 126 -12.61 1.96 -2.49
C ALA A 126 -12.78 0.63 -3.22
N HIS A 127 -12.50 -0.47 -2.52
CA HIS A 127 -12.87 -1.81 -2.93
C HIS A 127 -14.18 -2.19 -2.24
N LEU A 128 -15.06 -2.88 -2.96
CA LEU A 128 -16.42 -3.16 -2.51
C LEU A 128 -16.81 -4.60 -2.82
N VAL A 129 -17.41 -5.27 -1.85
CA VAL A 129 -18.21 -6.48 -2.05
C VAL A 129 -19.66 -6.10 -1.87
N LEU A 130 -20.52 -6.48 -2.81
CA LEU A 130 -21.94 -6.21 -2.73
C LEU A 130 -22.68 -7.37 -2.04
N HIS A 131 -23.82 -7.05 -1.44
CA HIS A 131 -24.74 -8.10 -0.99
C HIS A 131 -25.24 -8.92 -2.19
N PRO A 132 -25.43 -10.25 -2.05
CA PRO A 132 -25.99 -11.06 -3.12
C PRO A 132 -27.31 -10.49 -3.67
N GLY A 133 -27.43 -10.45 -4.99
CA GLY A 133 -28.61 -9.92 -5.68
C GLY A 133 -28.78 -8.39 -5.64
N HIS A 134 -27.83 -7.66 -5.05
CA HIS A 134 -27.82 -6.19 -5.11
C HIS A 134 -26.94 -5.71 -6.26
N GLU A 135 -27.37 -4.63 -6.90
CA GLU A 135 -26.60 -3.91 -7.91
C GLU A 135 -26.57 -2.43 -7.54
N VAL A 136 -25.41 -1.80 -7.74
CA VAL A 136 -25.25 -0.36 -7.55
C VAL A 136 -24.18 0.16 -8.49
N THR A 137 -24.39 1.36 -9.05
CA THR A 137 -23.40 2.00 -9.91
C THR A 137 -22.42 2.82 -9.07
N THR A 138 -21.20 3.00 -9.60
CA THR A 138 -20.19 3.87 -8.98
C THR A 138 -20.67 5.32 -8.86
N ALA A 139 -21.48 5.80 -9.80
CA ALA A 139 -22.11 7.12 -9.76
C ALA A 139 -23.10 7.24 -8.59
N ALA A 140 -23.95 6.23 -8.37
CA ALA A 140 -24.90 6.21 -7.26
C ALA A 140 -24.17 6.21 -5.90
N LEU A 141 -23.11 5.41 -5.76
CA LEU A 141 -22.27 5.40 -4.56
C LEU A 141 -21.60 6.75 -4.31
N ARG A 142 -21.07 7.39 -5.37
CA ARG A 142 -20.46 8.72 -5.27
C ARG A 142 -21.43 9.76 -4.75
N GLU A 143 -22.65 9.82 -5.31
CA GLU A 143 -23.68 10.75 -4.86
C GLU A 143 -24.15 10.45 -3.44
N PHE A 144 -24.27 9.17 -3.07
CA PHE A 144 -24.57 8.75 -1.70
C PHE A 144 -23.52 9.23 -0.69
N LEU A 145 -22.23 9.15 -1.05
CA LEU A 145 -21.14 9.58 -0.18
C LEU A 145 -21.02 11.11 -0.08
N LYS A 146 -21.24 11.86 -1.16
CA LYS A 146 -21.22 13.34 -1.14
C LYS A 146 -22.23 13.96 -0.17
N GLN A 147 -23.30 13.25 0.15
CA GLN A 147 -24.30 13.69 1.14
C GLN A 147 -23.82 13.51 2.60
N ARG A 148 -22.71 12.80 2.82
CA ARG A 148 -22.24 12.36 4.15
C ARG A 148 -20.81 12.77 4.45
N LEU A 149 -19.99 12.95 3.41
CA LEU A 149 -18.57 13.22 3.50
C LEU A 149 -18.22 14.50 2.74
N ALA A 150 -17.12 15.14 3.15
CA ALA A 150 -16.53 16.20 2.36
C ALA A 150 -16.05 15.67 1.00
N GLU A 151 -16.04 16.53 -0.03
CA GLU A 151 -15.73 16.13 -1.41
C GLU A 151 -14.38 15.42 -1.55
N TYR A 152 -13.35 15.89 -0.82
CA TYR A 152 -12.01 15.32 -0.86
C TYR A 152 -11.90 13.91 -0.25
N MET A 153 -12.92 13.44 0.46
CA MET A 153 -12.94 12.10 1.06
C MET A 153 -13.63 11.07 0.17
N VAL A 154 -14.38 11.53 -0.84
CA VAL A 154 -15.16 10.64 -1.70
C VAL A 154 -14.21 9.91 -2.66
N PRO A 155 -14.23 8.56 -2.71
CA PRO A 155 -13.29 7.80 -3.54
C PRO A 155 -13.29 8.22 -5.01
N GLU A 156 -12.10 8.42 -5.58
CA GLU A 156 -11.89 8.63 -7.00
C GLU A 156 -12.29 7.38 -7.79
N GLN A 157 -11.91 6.21 -7.28
CA GLN A 157 -12.20 4.93 -7.90
C GLN A 157 -12.98 4.01 -6.96
N PHE A 158 -13.93 3.29 -7.55
CA PHE A 158 -14.68 2.22 -6.91
C PHE A 158 -14.43 0.94 -7.70
N GLN A 159 -13.89 -0.08 -7.03
CA GLN A 159 -13.64 -1.38 -7.61
C GLN A 159 -14.52 -2.42 -6.92
N PHE A 160 -15.44 -3.00 -7.67
CA PHE A 160 -16.20 -4.16 -7.20
C PHE A 160 -15.35 -5.41 -7.32
N ILE A 161 -15.33 -6.21 -6.26
CA ILE A 161 -14.60 -7.48 -6.19
C ILE A 161 -15.53 -8.55 -5.60
N ASP A 162 -15.30 -9.80 -5.97
CA ASP A 162 -16.14 -10.92 -5.50
C ASP A 162 -15.95 -11.20 -4.00
N GLN A 163 -14.73 -11.03 -3.50
CA GLN A 163 -14.38 -11.26 -2.11
C GLN A 163 -13.19 -10.37 -1.68
N MET A 164 -13.25 -9.87 -0.45
CA MET A 164 -12.13 -9.17 0.17
C MET A 164 -10.95 -10.13 0.40
N PRO A 165 -9.71 -9.77 0.00
CA PRO A 165 -8.56 -10.54 0.42
C PRO A 165 -8.42 -10.44 1.94
N VAL A 166 -8.08 -11.55 2.59
CA VAL A 166 -7.90 -11.61 4.05
C VAL A 166 -6.52 -12.14 4.42
N LYS A 167 -5.99 -11.67 5.55
CA LYS A 167 -4.78 -12.16 6.20
C LYS A 167 -5.09 -12.66 7.61
N GLY A 168 -4.49 -13.80 7.96
CA GLY A 168 -4.74 -14.45 9.25
C GLY A 168 -6.25 -14.72 9.48
N PRO A 169 -6.73 -14.71 10.73
CA PRO A 169 -8.13 -15.00 11.04
C PRO A 169 -9.06 -13.85 10.62
N GLY A 170 -9.42 -13.79 9.34
CA GLY A 170 -10.51 -12.97 8.80
C GLY A 170 -10.26 -11.46 8.70
N LYS A 171 -9.02 -10.97 8.87
CA LYS A 171 -8.73 -9.53 8.72
C LYS A 171 -8.53 -9.19 7.26
N ILE A 172 -9.22 -8.17 6.75
CA ILE A 172 -8.99 -7.68 5.37
C ILE A 172 -7.52 -7.32 5.17
N ASP A 173 -6.92 -7.81 4.09
CA ASP A 173 -5.54 -7.51 3.72
C ASP A 173 -5.46 -6.24 2.87
N ARG A 174 -5.58 -5.10 3.57
CA ARG A 174 -5.51 -3.76 2.98
C ARG A 174 -4.20 -3.50 2.22
N GLU A 175 -3.09 -4.03 2.72
CA GLU A 175 -1.77 -3.86 2.06
C GLU A 175 -1.76 -4.56 0.70
N LEU A 176 -2.34 -5.75 0.60
CA LEU A 176 -2.46 -6.46 -0.68
C LEU A 176 -3.32 -5.68 -1.68
N LEU A 177 -4.44 -5.09 -1.24
CA LEU A 177 -5.27 -4.24 -2.11
C LEU A 177 -4.52 -2.99 -2.57
N LYS A 178 -3.79 -2.32 -1.66
CA LYS A 178 -2.96 -1.16 -1.99
C LYS A 178 -1.88 -1.52 -2.99
N MET A 179 -1.21 -2.65 -2.75
CA MET A 179 -0.18 -3.16 -3.63
C MET A 179 -0.73 -3.50 -5.01
N ARG A 180 -1.89 -4.16 -5.11
CA ARG A 180 -2.58 -4.40 -6.40
C ARG A 180 -2.86 -3.11 -7.14
N ALA A 181 -3.39 -2.09 -6.47
CA ALA A 181 -3.70 -0.81 -7.10
C ALA A 181 -2.46 -0.07 -7.62
N ILE A 182 -1.33 -0.16 -6.90
CA ILE A 182 -0.05 0.46 -7.32
C ILE A 182 0.59 -0.32 -8.46
N ILE A 183 0.61 -1.65 -8.37
CA ILE A 183 1.35 -2.52 -9.28
C ILE A 183 0.63 -2.75 -10.59
N HIS A 184 -0.70 -2.84 -10.58
CA HIS A 184 -1.49 -3.11 -11.78
C HIS A 184 -1.11 -2.19 -12.98
N PRO A 185 -1.10 -0.84 -12.85
CA PRO A 185 -0.72 0.02 -13.97
C PRO A 185 0.76 -0.09 -14.37
N LEU A 186 1.62 -0.70 -13.54
CA LEU A 186 3.03 -0.94 -13.87
C LEU A 186 3.22 -2.24 -14.63
N ILE A 187 2.51 -3.30 -14.22
CA ILE A 187 2.48 -4.57 -14.92
C ILE A 187 2.02 -4.38 -16.36
N GLU A 188 0.96 -3.58 -16.59
CA GLU A 188 0.45 -3.31 -17.94
C GLU A 188 1.47 -2.63 -18.88
N LYS A 189 2.52 -1.99 -18.35
CA LYS A 189 3.58 -1.36 -19.16
C LYS A 189 4.62 -2.36 -19.68
N VAL A 190 4.62 -3.58 -19.16
CA VAL A 190 5.59 -4.62 -19.54
C VAL A 190 5.01 -5.44 -20.68
N SER A 191 5.75 -5.53 -21.79
CA SER A 191 5.26 -6.09 -23.06
C SER A 191 4.70 -7.52 -22.95
N PHE A 192 5.30 -8.37 -22.11
CA PHE A 192 4.83 -9.74 -21.89
C PHE A 192 3.71 -9.88 -20.86
N PHE A 193 3.38 -8.82 -20.10
CA PHE A 193 2.19 -8.78 -19.23
C PHE A 193 1.00 -8.06 -19.87
N ARG A 194 1.09 -7.69 -21.14
CA ARG A 194 -0.02 -7.06 -21.86
C ARG A 194 -1.29 -7.91 -21.74
N SER A 195 -2.43 -7.23 -21.57
CA SER A 195 -3.74 -7.86 -21.41
C SER A 195 -3.83 -8.85 -20.23
N ALA A 196 -3.02 -8.64 -19.18
CA ALA A 196 -3.15 -9.37 -17.93
C ALA A 196 -4.57 -9.24 -17.37
N SER A 197 -5.21 -10.38 -17.09
CA SER A 197 -6.53 -10.40 -16.45
C SER A 197 -6.44 -9.97 -14.98
N ALA A 198 -7.55 -9.54 -14.40
CA ALA A 198 -7.61 -9.24 -12.96
C ALA A 198 -7.20 -10.44 -12.10
N ASP A 199 -7.52 -11.67 -12.54
CA ASP A 199 -7.08 -12.91 -11.88
C ASP A 199 -5.57 -13.10 -11.96
N PHE A 200 -4.96 -12.81 -13.11
CA PHE A 200 -3.50 -12.85 -13.23
C PHE A 200 -2.84 -11.85 -12.29
N ILE A 201 -3.34 -10.61 -12.24
CA ILE A 201 -2.85 -9.58 -11.31
C ILE A 201 -3.02 -10.04 -9.86
N ARG A 202 -4.17 -10.65 -9.52
CA ARG A 202 -4.44 -11.20 -8.19
C ARG A 202 -3.39 -12.22 -7.76
N ASP A 203 -2.91 -13.04 -8.71
CA ASP A 203 -2.03 -14.18 -8.44
C ASP A 203 -0.53 -13.84 -8.57
N ILE A 204 -0.16 -12.85 -9.38
CA ILE A 204 1.24 -12.40 -9.52
C ILE A 204 1.66 -11.41 -8.45
N VAL A 205 0.74 -10.56 -7.97
CA VAL A 205 1.07 -9.56 -6.94
C VAL A 205 1.64 -10.19 -5.67
N PRO A 206 1.11 -11.31 -5.14
CA PRO A 206 1.72 -12.02 -4.00
C PRO A 206 3.13 -12.58 -4.24
N LYS A 207 3.63 -12.60 -5.49
CA LYS A 207 5.00 -13.05 -5.84
C LYS A 207 6.03 -11.91 -5.82
N LEU A 208 5.60 -10.68 -5.61
CA LEU A 208 6.47 -9.51 -5.53
C LEU A 208 6.99 -9.33 -4.10
N GLU A 209 8.26 -8.98 -3.99
CA GLU A 209 8.91 -8.65 -2.72
C GLU A 209 9.21 -7.16 -2.67
N SER A 210 8.75 -6.47 -1.62
CA SER A 210 9.10 -5.06 -1.40
C SER A 210 10.54 -4.94 -0.92
N LYS A 211 11.29 -4.02 -1.53
CA LYS A 211 12.67 -3.69 -1.16
C LYS A 211 12.82 -2.18 -1.02
N HIS A 212 13.50 -1.77 0.04
CA HIS A 212 13.93 -0.40 0.28
C HIS A 212 15.42 -0.29 0.00
N PHE A 213 15.83 0.81 -0.62
CA PHE A 213 17.23 1.13 -0.85
C PHE A 213 17.52 2.57 -0.42
N ASP A 214 18.60 2.74 0.31
CA ASP A 214 19.10 4.06 0.72
C ASP A 214 19.88 4.71 -0.43
N SER A 215 20.06 6.03 -0.35
CA SER A 215 20.80 6.80 -1.35
C SER A 215 22.19 6.20 -1.65
N GLY A 216 22.45 5.93 -2.93
CA GLY A 216 23.72 5.39 -3.40
C GLY A 216 23.85 3.87 -3.35
N GLU A 217 22.90 3.16 -2.74
CA GLU A 217 22.88 1.70 -2.78
C GLU A 217 22.66 1.16 -4.20
N ILE A 218 23.21 -0.01 -4.47
CA ILE A 218 23.20 -0.64 -5.80
C ILE A 218 22.15 -1.75 -5.82
N LEU A 219 21.18 -1.62 -6.72
CA LEU A 219 20.09 -2.58 -6.93
C LEU A 219 20.53 -3.69 -7.88
N ILE A 220 21.25 -3.32 -8.94
CA ILE A 220 21.73 -4.20 -10.00
C ILE A 220 23.15 -3.79 -10.34
N ARG A 221 24.08 -4.73 -10.51
CA ARG A 221 25.43 -4.45 -11.04
C ARG A 221 25.52 -4.88 -12.50
N GLN A 222 26.20 -4.07 -13.30
CA GLN A 222 26.56 -4.44 -14.67
C GLN A 222 27.37 -5.74 -14.67
N GLY A 223 27.10 -6.63 -15.61
CA GLY A 223 27.80 -7.92 -15.75
C GLY A 223 27.20 -9.07 -14.93
N ASP A 224 26.47 -8.78 -13.84
CA ASP A 224 25.77 -9.83 -13.09
C ASP A 224 24.73 -10.51 -13.98
N VAL A 225 24.53 -11.82 -13.81
CA VAL A 225 23.39 -12.54 -14.40
C VAL A 225 22.31 -12.60 -13.33
N GLY A 226 21.26 -11.79 -13.53
CA GLY A 226 20.12 -11.74 -12.60
C GLY A 226 18.94 -12.58 -13.10
N ASP A 227 18.01 -12.84 -12.20
CA ASP A 227 16.78 -13.59 -12.46
C ASP A 227 15.52 -12.78 -12.12
N ALA A 228 15.63 -11.47 -11.94
CA ALA A 228 14.54 -10.63 -11.45
C ALA A 228 14.36 -9.34 -12.26
N MET A 229 13.14 -8.81 -12.22
CA MET A 229 12.82 -7.45 -12.66
C MET A 229 12.27 -6.63 -11.50
N TYR A 230 12.22 -5.32 -11.68
CA TYR A 230 11.89 -4.37 -10.62
C TYR A 230 10.88 -3.34 -11.10
N PHE A 231 9.94 -3.00 -10.22
CA PHE A 231 9.00 -1.89 -10.39
C PHE A 231 9.35 -0.79 -9.39
N LEU A 232 9.68 0.41 -9.87
CA LEU A 232 10.01 1.55 -9.02
C LEU A 232 8.73 2.25 -8.57
N THR A 233 8.36 2.10 -7.31
CA THR A 233 7.11 2.64 -6.74
C THR A 233 7.30 3.92 -5.95
N ARG A 234 8.54 4.26 -5.59
CA ARG A 234 8.87 5.54 -4.96
C ARG A 234 10.32 5.92 -5.21
N GLY A 235 10.57 7.21 -5.43
CA GLY A 235 11.92 7.74 -5.56
C GLY A 235 12.48 7.65 -6.99
N GLN A 236 13.80 7.59 -7.09
CA GLN A 236 14.50 7.64 -8.37
C GLN A 236 15.71 6.72 -8.34
N VAL A 237 16.01 6.10 -9.49
CA VAL A 237 17.26 5.37 -9.71
C VAL A 237 17.96 5.91 -10.96
N GLU A 238 19.26 5.70 -11.05
CA GLU A 238 20.03 5.98 -12.25
C GLU A 238 20.68 4.70 -12.79
N ALA A 239 20.69 4.58 -14.12
CA ALA A 239 21.44 3.56 -14.83
C ALA A 239 22.80 4.15 -15.21
N VAL A 240 23.89 3.50 -14.80
CA VAL A 240 25.26 3.93 -15.06
C VAL A 240 26.06 2.78 -15.67
N GLN A 241 26.94 3.11 -16.61
CA GLN A 241 27.95 2.18 -17.10
C GLN A 241 29.09 2.09 -16.08
N GLN A 242 29.41 0.88 -15.62
CA GLN A 242 30.35 0.65 -14.53
C GLN A 242 31.78 1.10 -14.88
N ASP A 243 32.23 0.84 -16.11
CA ASP A 243 33.62 1.10 -16.51
C ASP A 243 33.93 2.59 -16.69
N THR A 244 32.93 3.35 -17.16
CA THR A 244 33.10 4.76 -17.51
C THR A 244 32.46 5.71 -16.49
N GLY A 245 31.62 5.20 -15.60
CA GLY A 245 30.75 6.01 -14.75
C GLY A 245 29.70 6.81 -15.51
N LYS A 246 29.57 6.61 -16.83
CA LYS A 246 28.65 7.36 -17.68
C LYS A 246 27.21 7.04 -17.29
N ARG A 247 26.44 8.07 -16.96
CA ARG A 247 24.99 7.94 -16.73
C ARG A 247 24.28 7.71 -18.06
N LEU A 248 23.59 6.58 -18.15
CA LEU A 248 22.83 6.13 -19.31
C LEU A 248 21.39 6.64 -19.27
N ALA A 249 20.76 6.56 -18.09
CA ALA A 249 19.37 6.98 -17.90
C ALA A 249 19.08 7.34 -16.44
N VAL A 250 17.97 8.03 -16.24
CA VAL A 250 17.37 8.30 -14.93
C VAL A 250 15.94 7.79 -14.97
N LEU A 251 15.61 6.86 -14.08
CA LEU A 251 14.28 6.27 -13.97
C LEU A 251 13.60 6.83 -12.72
N ARG A 252 12.36 7.26 -12.88
CA ARG A 252 11.54 7.84 -11.82
C ARG A 252 10.42 6.89 -11.44
N GLU A 253 9.74 7.19 -10.34
CA GLU A 253 8.51 6.51 -9.91
C GLU A 253 7.57 6.18 -11.08
N GLY A 254 7.10 4.92 -11.09
CA GLY A 254 6.30 4.35 -12.14
C GLY A 254 7.08 3.73 -13.31
N ALA A 255 8.40 3.72 -13.26
CA ALA A 255 9.26 2.97 -14.19
C ALA A 255 9.39 1.49 -13.76
N TYR A 256 9.79 0.64 -14.71
CA TYR A 256 10.27 -0.71 -14.45
C TYR A 256 11.62 -0.91 -15.13
N PHE A 257 12.37 -1.92 -14.68
CA PHE A 257 13.65 -2.27 -15.29
C PHE A 257 14.04 -3.72 -14.99
N GLY A 258 14.89 -4.28 -15.85
CA GLY A 258 15.47 -5.60 -15.67
C GLY A 258 14.59 -6.75 -16.17
N GLU A 259 13.54 -6.45 -16.91
CA GLU A 259 12.57 -7.37 -17.50
C GLU A 259 13.21 -8.47 -18.36
N VAL A 260 14.33 -8.18 -19.04
CA VAL A 260 15.06 -9.18 -19.85
C VAL A 260 15.53 -10.36 -19.00
N ALA A 261 15.87 -10.14 -17.72
CA ALA A 261 16.26 -11.21 -16.80
C ALA A 261 15.10 -12.16 -16.44
N ILE A 262 13.86 -11.82 -16.77
CA ILE A 262 12.74 -12.76 -16.69
C ILE A 262 12.76 -13.73 -17.87
N LEU A 263 13.21 -13.27 -19.03
CA LEU A 263 13.13 -14.03 -20.27
C LEU A 263 14.34 -14.97 -20.45
N MET A 264 15.54 -14.51 -20.07
CA MET A 264 16.78 -15.26 -20.34
C MET A 264 17.94 -14.88 -19.41
N ASP A 265 18.93 -15.78 -19.33
CA ASP A 265 20.16 -15.59 -18.55
C ASP A 265 21.20 -14.80 -19.35
N VAL A 266 21.11 -13.47 -19.26
CA VAL A 266 22.06 -12.55 -19.88
C VAL A 266 22.68 -11.59 -18.86
N PRO A 267 23.95 -11.19 -19.04
CA PRO A 267 24.58 -10.19 -18.19
C PRO A 267 23.83 -8.85 -18.24
N ARG A 268 23.70 -8.19 -17.10
CA ARG A 268 23.12 -6.85 -17.00
C ARG A 268 23.98 -5.84 -17.76
N ILE A 269 23.34 -5.00 -18.57
CA ILE A 269 24.04 -4.01 -19.42
C ILE A 269 24.44 -2.73 -18.67
N ALA A 270 23.92 -2.53 -17.46
CA ALA A 270 24.16 -1.34 -16.66
C ALA A 270 24.03 -1.64 -15.16
N THR A 271 24.70 -0.82 -14.35
CA THR A 271 24.50 -0.76 -12.90
C THR A 271 23.32 0.15 -12.60
N ILE A 272 22.38 -0.29 -11.79
CA ILE A 272 21.26 0.51 -11.30
C ILE A 272 21.54 0.91 -9.86
N ARG A 273 21.53 2.22 -9.60
CA ARG A 273 21.84 2.81 -8.29
C ARG A 273 20.72 3.73 -7.82
N ALA A 274 20.39 3.66 -6.53
CA ALA A 274 19.42 4.55 -5.90
C ALA A 274 19.91 6.00 -5.86
N VAL A 275 19.03 6.94 -6.22
CA VAL A 275 19.26 8.38 -6.12
C VAL A 275 18.33 8.92 -5.04
N GLY A 276 18.84 9.00 -3.80
CA GLY A 276 18.00 9.15 -2.62
C GLY A 276 17.34 7.83 -2.23
N ASP A 277 16.46 7.91 -1.21
CA ASP A 277 15.70 6.76 -0.75
C ASP A 277 14.68 6.33 -1.81
N CYS A 278 14.64 5.04 -2.13
CA CYS A 278 13.68 4.50 -3.10
C CYS A 278 13.09 3.17 -2.64
N GLU A 279 11.83 2.95 -3.04
CA GLU A 279 11.10 1.70 -2.81
C GLU A 279 10.83 1.04 -4.16
N VAL A 280 11.15 -0.25 -4.24
CA VAL A 280 10.90 -1.08 -5.43
C VAL A 280 10.19 -2.36 -5.04
N TYR A 281 9.43 -2.92 -5.97
CA TYR A 281 9.00 -4.31 -5.89
C TYR A 281 9.84 -5.17 -6.83
N GLU A 282 10.47 -6.20 -6.29
CA GLU A 282 11.20 -7.22 -7.04
C GLU A 282 10.26 -8.36 -7.44
N LEU A 283 10.30 -8.74 -8.72
CA LEU A 283 9.63 -9.92 -9.27
C LEU A 283 10.67 -10.88 -9.81
N LYS A 284 10.76 -12.08 -9.24
CA LYS A 284 11.68 -13.13 -9.71
C LYS A 284 11.08 -13.94 -10.85
N ARG A 285 11.94 -14.40 -11.76
CA ARG A 285 11.62 -15.27 -12.90
C ARG A 285 10.82 -16.49 -12.46
N ALA A 286 11.23 -17.14 -11.37
CA ALA A 286 10.50 -18.30 -10.84
C ALA A 286 9.03 -17.97 -10.49
N GLY A 287 8.76 -16.79 -9.95
CA GLY A 287 7.40 -16.32 -9.65
C GLY A 287 6.56 -16.10 -10.91
N VAL A 288 7.19 -15.61 -11.97
CA VAL A 288 6.56 -15.42 -13.29
C VAL A 288 6.27 -16.76 -13.96
N LEU A 289 7.28 -17.62 -14.08
CA LEU A 289 7.17 -18.92 -14.75
C LEU A 289 6.16 -19.84 -14.05
N GLY A 290 6.04 -19.75 -12.72
CA GLY A 290 5.07 -20.51 -11.94
C GLY A 290 3.60 -20.25 -12.31
N LEU A 291 3.29 -19.16 -13.03
CA LEU A 291 1.93 -18.82 -13.46
C LEU A 291 1.61 -19.26 -14.89
N THR A 292 2.61 -19.64 -15.70
CA THR A 292 2.42 -19.95 -17.12
C THR A 292 1.45 -21.11 -17.37
N GLN A 293 1.41 -22.11 -16.48
CA GLN A 293 0.49 -23.23 -16.58
C GLN A 293 -0.98 -22.82 -16.37
N ALA A 294 -1.24 -21.90 -15.45
CA ALA A 294 -2.59 -21.41 -15.15
C ALA A 294 -3.06 -20.36 -16.16
N TYR A 295 -2.12 -19.69 -16.84
CA TYR A 295 -2.40 -18.59 -17.77
C TYR A 295 -1.72 -18.81 -19.14
N PRO A 296 -2.29 -19.64 -20.03
CA PRO A 296 -1.67 -20.01 -21.31
C PRO A 296 -1.47 -18.84 -22.28
N GLU A 297 -2.40 -17.86 -22.30
CA GLU A 297 -2.25 -16.63 -23.08
C GLU A 297 -1.00 -15.85 -22.65
N PHE A 298 -0.79 -15.72 -21.33
CA PHE A 298 0.41 -15.10 -20.78
C PHE A 298 1.68 -15.88 -21.15
N ALA A 299 1.64 -17.22 -21.09
CA ALA A 299 2.78 -18.04 -21.51
C ALA A 299 3.18 -17.78 -22.98
N ARG A 300 2.20 -17.59 -23.87
CA ARG A 300 2.44 -17.21 -25.27
C ARG A 300 3.10 -15.84 -25.38
N HIS A 301 2.60 -14.85 -24.64
CA HIS A 301 3.19 -13.50 -24.63
C HIS A 301 4.65 -13.51 -24.16
N LEU A 302 4.97 -14.34 -23.17
CA LEU A 302 6.33 -14.51 -22.67
C LEU A 302 7.26 -15.10 -23.74
N GLN A 303 6.80 -16.13 -24.45
CA GLN A 303 7.55 -16.77 -25.53
C GLN A 303 7.81 -15.81 -26.69
N GLU A 304 6.78 -15.06 -27.13
CA GLU A 304 6.92 -14.05 -28.19
C GLU A 304 7.90 -12.93 -27.80
N ALA A 305 7.88 -12.51 -26.53
CA ALA A 305 8.83 -11.53 -26.02
C ALA A 305 10.27 -12.08 -26.09
N LEU A 306 10.48 -13.33 -25.64
CA LEU A 306 11.79 -13.99 -25.73
C LEU A 306 12.31 -14.05 -27.17
N GLU A 307 11.46 -14.45 -28.12
CA GLU A 307 11.81 -14.52 -29.55
C GLU A 307 12.18 -13.13 -30.11
N THR A 308 11.41 -12.10 -29.75
CA THR A 308 11.68 -10.72 -30.15
C THR A 308 13.04 -10.26 -29.64
N TYR A 309 13.37 -10.53 -28.37
CA TYR A 309 14.66 -10.17 -27.80
C TYR A 309 15.81 -10.91 -28.47
N GLN A 310 15.67 -12.22 -28.73
CA GLN A 310 16.68 -13.03 -29.41
C GLN A 310 16.97 -12.58 -30.85
N GLN A 311 15.99 -11.97 -31.53
CA GLN A 311 16.18 -11.40 -32.87
C GLN A 311 16.84 -10.02 -32.86
N SER A 312 16.76 -9.30 -31.73
CA SER A 312 17.28 -7.95 -31.57
C SER A 312 18.67 -7.86 -30.92
N ALA A 313 19.14 -8.96 -30.31
CA ALA A 313 20.43 -9.09 -29.65
C ALA A 313 21.53 -9.57 -30.61
#